data_AF-A0AAW4HIJ0-F1
#
_entry.id   AF-A0AAW4HIJ0-F1
#
_cell.length_a   1.000
_cell.length_b   1.000
_cell.length_c   1.000
_cell.angle_alpha   90.00
_cell.angle_beta   90.00
_cell.angle_gamma   90.00
#
_symmetry.space_group_name_H-M   'P 1'
#
loop_
_entity.id
_entity.type
_entity.pdbx_description
1 polymer ?
#
loop_
_entity_poly.entity_id
_entity_poly.type
_entity_poly.pdbx_seq_one_letter_code
_entity_poly.pdbx_strand_id
1 'polypeptide(L)' 'PSPAQSQVDFFDTRAAVEALKPGAYQTLPYTARILAENLVRRCPPEQLSESLLQIIERKRDLDFPWYPARVVCHDI' A
#
# COMPACT_ATOMS: atom_id res chain seq x y z
N PRO A 1 -16.39 27.08 -18.97
CA PRO A 1 -17.01 25.87 -18.39
C PRO A 1 -15.94 24.98 -17.75
N SER A 2 -15.84 25.01 -16.41
CA SER A 2 -14.89 24.19 -15.67
C SER A 2 -15.25 22.70 -15.85
N PRO A 3 -14.32 21.81 -16.21
CA PRO A 3 -14.64 20.40 -16.37
C PRO A 3 -15.14 19.84 -15.04
N ALA A 4 -16.28 19.16 -15.07
CA ALA A 4 -16.85 18.48 -13.92
C ALA A 4 -15.80 17.50 -13.36
N GLN A 5 -15.47 17.65 -12.08
CA GLN A 5 -14.60 16.71 -11.38
C GLN A 5 -15.32 15.35 -11.33
N SER A 6 -14.86 14.42 -12.16
CA SER A 6 -15.30 13.02 -12.12
C SER A 6 -15.02 12.43 -10.74
N GLN A 7 -15.97 11.66 -10.22
CA GLN A 7 -15.88 11.00 -8.92
C GLN A 7 -14.77 9.94 -8.99
N VAL A 8 -13.70 10.14 -8.22
CA VAL A 8 -12.55 9.22 -8.15
C VAL A 8 -12.39 8.74 -6.72
N ASP A 9 -12.43 7.42 -6.54
CA ASP A 9 -12.20 6.78 -5.25
C ASP A 9 -10.72 6.44 -5.08
N PHE A 10 -10.22 6.55 -3.85
CA PHE A 10 -8.85 6.18 -3.49
C PHE A 10 -8.83 5.37 -2.19
N PHE A 11 -7.82 4.52 -2.04
CA PHE A 11 -7.60 3.77 -0.80
C PHE A 11 -6.75 4.61 0.15
N ASP A 12 -7.26 4.84 1.37
CA ASP A 12 -6.52 5.62 2.38
C ASP A 12 -5.49 4.76 3.12
N THR A 13 -4.32 4.63 2.51
CA THR A 13 -3.16 3.94 3.10
C THR A 13 -2.68 4.60 4.38
N ARG A 14 -2.84 5.92 4.52
CA ARG A 14 -2.39 6.61 5.73
C ARG A 14 -3.25 6.19 6.90
N ALA A 15 -4.57 6.22 6.75
CA ALA A 15 -5.48 5.76 7.78
C ALA A 15 -5.20 4.30 8.19
N ALA A 16 -4.97 3.41 7.21
CA ALA A 16 -4.65 2.01 7.49
C ALA A 16 -3.35 1.83 8.30
N VAL A 17 -2.30 2.57 7.95
CA VAL A 17 -1.00 2.52 8.67
C VAL A 17 -1.11 3.13 10.06
N GLU A 18 -1.75 4.29 10.18
CA GLU A 18 -1.90 5.01 11.46
C GLU A 18 -2.79 4.26 12.46
N ALA A 19 -3.76 3.48 11.97
CA ALA A 19 -4.58 2.59 12.79
C ALA A 19 -3.76 1.46 13.45
N LEU A 20 -2.67 1.01 12.80
CA LEU A 20 -1.78 -0.02 13.34
C LEU A 20 -0.67 0.56 14.22
N LYS A 21 -0.06 1.67 13.79
CA LYS A 21 1.01 2.34 14.52
C LYS A 21 0.95 3.86 14.29
N PRO A 22 0.42 4.63 15.27
CA PRO A 22 0.35 6.07 15.16
C PRO A 22 1.72 6.72 14.91
N GLY A 23 1.78 7.67 13.99
CA GLY A 23 2.99 8.37 13.55
C GLY A 23 3.85 7.59 12.57
N ALA A 24 3.58 6.30 12.32
CA ALA A 24 4.43 5.48 11.46
C ALA A 24 4.46 5.97 10.02
N TYR A 25 3.32 6.42 9.48
CA TYR A 25 3.21 6.79 8.06
C TYR A 25 4.19 7.91 7.67
N GLN A 26 4.42 8.85 8.59
CA GLN A 26 5.33 9.98 8.39
C GLN A 26 6.79 9.53 8.25
N THR A 27 7.15 8.45 8.96
CA THR A 27 8.53 7.90 8.98
C THR A 27 8.81 6.91 7.86
N LEU A 28 7.77 6.46 7.14
CA LEU A 28 7.93 5.52 6.04
C LEU A 28 8.63 6.17 4.84
N PRO A 29 9.65 5.52 4.25
CA PRO A 29 10.23 5.96 2.99
C PRO A 29 9.17 5.87 1.87
N TYR A 30 9.29 6.72 0.85
CA TYR A 30 8.29 6.81 -0.23
C TYR A 30 7.99 5.46 -0.91
N THR A 31 9.02 4.63 -1.14
CA THR A 31 8.84 3.28 -1.70
C THR A 31 7.95 2.41 -0.80
N ALA A 32 8.14 2.45 0.52
CA ALA A 32 7.33 1.69 1.47
C ALA A 32 5.86 2.14 1.48
N ARG A 33 5.58 3.42 1.18
CA ARG A 33 4.21 3.92 1.05
C ARG A 33 3.49 3.31 -0.16
N ILE A 34 4.21 3.09 -1.26
CA ILE A 34 3.66 2.41 -2.45
C ILE A 34 3.40 0.93 -2.16
N LEU A 35 4.33 0.25 -1.49
CA LEU A 35 4.14 -1.14 -1.07
C LEU A 35 2.92 -1.26 -0.12
N ALA A 36 2.78 -0.37 0.85
CA ALA A 36 1.65 -0.35 1.76
C ALA A 36 0.31 -0.08 1.03
N GLU A 37 0.28 0.85 0.08
CA GLU A 37 -0.92 1.12 -0.71
C GLU A 37 -1.32 -0.09 -1.56
N ASN A 38 -0.34 -0.77 -2.14
CA ASN A 38 -0.58 -1.98 -2.90
C ASN A 38 -1.25 -3.07 -2.05
N LEU A 39 -0.76 -3.25 -0.81
CA LEU A 39 -1.36 -4.17 0.15
C LEU A 39 -2.78 -3.77 0.53
N VAL A 40 -3.02 -2.51 0.89
CA VAL A 40 -4.37 -2.01 1.24
C VAL A 40 -5.37 -2.24 0.11
N ARG A 41 -4.92 -2.16 -1.16
CA ARG A 41 -5.77 -2.33 -2.33
C ARG A 41 -6.11 -3.80 -2.65
N ARG A 42 -5.17 -4.73 -2.44
CA ARG A 42 -5.22 -6.08 -3.04
C ARG A 42 -4.97 -7.24 -2.07
N CYS A 43 -4.40 -6.97 -0.89
CA CYS A 43 -4.07 -8.01 0.08
C CYS A 43 -5.36 -8.56 0.73
N PRO A 44 -5.47 -9.89 0.96
CA PRO A 44 -6.56 -10.45 1.72
C PRO A 44 -6.65 -9.81 3.12
N PRO A 45 -7.87 -9.46 3.60
CA PRO A 45 -8.05 -8.73 4.85
C PRO A 45 -7.47 -9.47 6.06
N GLU A 46 -7.46 -10.80 6.05
CA GLU A 46 -6.90 -11.64 7.11
C GLU A 46 -5.38 -11.56 7.26
N GLN A 47 -4.67 -11.11 6.21
CA GLN A 47 -3.20 -11.00 6.18
C GLN A 47 -2.72 -9.54 6.11
N LEU A 48 -3.62 -8.59 5.91
CA LEU A 48 -3.29 -7.18 5.68
C LEU A 48 -2.54 -6.57 6.85
N SER A 49 -3.02 -6.74 8.08
CA SER A 49 -2.42 -6.15 9.28
C SER A 49 -1.00 -6.64 9.50
N GLU A 50 -0.77 -7.95 9.43
CA GLU A 50 0.57 -8.55 9.60
C GLU A 50 1.52 -8.10 8.49
N SER A 51 1.04 -8.05 7.24
CA SER A 51 1.83 -7.57 6.09
C SER A 51 2.21 -6.09 6.23
N LEU A 52 1.28 -5.24 6.67
CA LEU A 52 1.56 -3.83 6.93
C LEU A 52 2.55 -3.64 8.09
N LEU A 53 2.45 -4.46 9.14
CA LEU A 53 3.41 -4.45 10.24
C LEU A 53 4.83 -4.80 9.78
N GLN A 54 5.00 -5.71 8.81
CA GLN A 54 6.32 -5.99 8.23
C GLN A 54 6.95 -4.72 7.62
N ILE A 55 6.16 -3.91 6.91
CA ILE A 55 6.63 -2.65 6.31
C ILE A 55 6.88 -1.58 7.37
N ILE A 56 5.94 -1.39 8.29
CA ILE A 56 5.98 -0.38 9.36
C ILE A 56 7.21 -0.58 10.24
N GLU A 57 7.53 -1.83 10.56
CA GLU A 57 8.60 -2.18 11.50
C GLU A 57 9.89 -2.64 10.81
N ARG A 58 9.90 -2.66 9.47
CA ARG A 58 11.04 -3.12 8.65
C ARG A 58 11.48 -4.55 8.98
N LYS A 59 10.52 -5.42 9.27
CA LYS A 59 10.71 -6.84 9.56
C LYS A 59 10.84 -7.65 8.28
N ARG A 60 11.32 -8.89 8.42
CA ARG A 60 11.49 -9.87 7.32
C ARG A 60 10.99 -11.25 7.75
N ASP A 61 9.98 -11.26 8.62
CA ASP A 61 9.51 -12.48 9.28
C ASP A 61 8.47 -13.21 8.42
N LEU A 62 7.75 -12.46 7.58
CA LEU A 62 6.70 -12.96 6.70
C LEU A 62 6.88 -12.35 5.31
N ASP A 63 6.71 -13.19 4.29
CA ASP A 63 6.52 -12.72 2.91
C ASP A 63 5.11 -12.14 2.76
N PHE A 64 5.00 -11.10 1.95
CA PHE A 64 3.71 -10.48 1.63
C PHE A 64 3.55 -10.33 0.11
N PRO A 65 2.31 -10.35 -0.39
CA PRO A 65 2.06 -10.32 -1.83
C PRO A 65 2.36 -8.94 -2.43
N TRP A 66 2.80 -8.94 -3.69
CA TRP A 66 3.00 -7.74 -4.51
C TRP A 66 2.21 -7.83 -5.81
N TYR A 67 1.42 -6.80 -6.10
CA TYR A 67 0.52 -6.73 -7.26
C TYR A 67 0.93 -5.56 -8.17
N PRO A 68 1.89 -5.72 -9.10
CA PRO A 68 2.35 -4.63 -9.94
C PRO A 68 1.20 -4.06 -10.77
N ALA A 69 1.15 -2.73 -10.91
CA ALA A 69 0.07 -2.06 -11.63
C ALA A 69 0.05 -2.36 -13.14
N ARG A 70 1.20 -2.76 -13.70
CA ARG A 70 1.39 -3.10 -15.10
C ARG A 70 2.60 -4.01 -15.27
N VAL A 71 2.59 -4.80 -16.33
CA VAL A 71 3.72 -5.60 -16.79
C VAL A 71 4.10 -5.09 -18.18
N VAL A 72 5.39 -4.99 -18.45
CA VAL A 72 5.91 -4.65 -19.78
C VAL A 72 6.63 -5.89 -20.30
N CYS A 73 6.18 -6.39 -21.44
CA CYS A 73 6.82 -7.52 -22.11
C CYS A 73 7.83 -6.98 -23.14
N HIS A 74 9.03 -7.55 -23.16
CA HIS A 74 9.97 -7.37 -24.26
C HIS A 74 9.79 -8.49 -25.29
N ASP A 75 10.31 -8.30 -26.51
CA ASP A 75 10.39 -9.35 -27.52
C ASP A 75 11.28 -10.51 -27.05
N ILE A 76 11.07 -11.70 -27.61
CA ILE A 76 11.69 -12.95 -27.13
C ILE A 76 13.12 -13.11 -27.65
#